data_AF-A0A6A4Z3U4-F1
#
_entry.id   AF-A0A6A4Z3U4-F1
#
_cell.length_a   1.000
_cell.length_b   1.000
_cell.length_c   1.000
_cell.angle_alpha   90.00
_cell.angle_beta   90.00
_cell.angle_gamma   90.00
#
_symmetry.space_group_name_H-M   'P 1'
#
loop_
_entity.id
_entity.type
_entity.pdbx_description
1 polymer ?
#
loop_
_entity_poly.entity_id
_entity_poly.type
_entity_poly.pdbx_seq_one_letter_code
_entity_poly.pdbx_strand_id
1 'polypeptide(L)'
;MTLTPPAATASKQTIEVSFRGASTRRAYDTYRKQFVSFLQAHKGGIALETASADDCTDFFHHFYTNGKKARTIDVAKSALVALFNNKRITPNPAQDANARRYLVGLQKFNKNNVDEEKKAHPLTVQNR
;
A
#
# COMPACT_ATOMS: atom_id res chain seq x y z
N MET A 1 37.55 14.85 39.41
CA MET A 1 36.08 14.97 39.53
C MET A 1 35.54 15.23 38.13
N THR A 2 35.07 14.21 37.43
CA THR A 2 34.50 14.32 36.07
C THR A 2 33.00 14.11 36.18
N LEU A 3 32.23 15.20 36.08
CA LEU A 3 30.78 15.16 36.02
C LEU A 3 30.36 14.77 34.60
N THR A 4 29.86 13.56 34.43
CA THR A 4 29.15 13.13 33.22
C THR A 4 27.84 13.92 33.12
N PRO A 5 27.55 14.64 32.02
CA PRO A 5 26.29 15.36 31.90
C PRO A 5 25.12 14.36 31.81
N PRO A 6 23.97 14.67 32.43
CA PRO A 6 22.79 13.80 32.34
C PRO A 6 22.35 13.69 30.89
N ALA A 7 22.13 12.46 30.43
CA ALA A 7 21.59 12.17 29.11
C ALA A 7 20.29 12.95 28.93
N ALA A 8 20.28 13.91 28.01
CA ALA A 8 19.11 14.73 27.73
C ALA A 8 17.95 13.80 27.32
N THR A 9 16.94 13.68 28.18
CA THR A 9 15.75 12.89 27.93
C THR A 9 15.05 13.47 26.69
N ALA A 10 15.02 12.72 25.59
CA ALA A 10 14.39 13.17 24.36
C ALA A 10 12.93 13.55 24.61
N SER A 11 12.52 14.74 24.16
CA SER A 11 11.15 15.21 24.37
C SER A 11 10.13 14.26 23.73
N LYS A 12 8.93 14.15 24.30
CA LYS A 12 7.83 13.35 23.75
C LYS A 12 7.58 13.66 22.26
N GLN A 13 7.67 14.92 21.88
CA GLN A 13 7.54 15.38 20.49
C GLN A 13 8.70 14.87 19.61
N THR A 14 9.95 14.91 20.10
CA THR A 14 11.11 14.36 19.39
C THR A 14 10.96 12.85 19.18
N ILE A 15 10.47 12.12 20.18
CA ILE A 15 10.21 10.69 20.10
C ILE A 15 9.09 10.42 19.09
N GLU A 16 7.94 11.09 19.20
CA GLU A 16 6.81 10.92 18.28
C GLU A 16 7.18 11.25 16.84
N VAL A 17 7.93 12.33 16.59
CA VAL A 17 8.40 12.72 15.25
C VAL A 17 9.41 11.70 14.71
N SER A 18 10.34 11.23 15.55
CA SER A 18 11.34 10.23 15.13
C SER A 18 10.68 8.90 14.80
N PHE A 19 9.73 8.44 15.61
CA PHE A 19 8.99 7.20 15.38
C PHE A 19 8.00 7.33 14.22
N ARG A 20 7.24 8.43 14.09
CA ARG A 20 6.37 8.67 12.92
C ARG A 20 7.16 8.78 11.64
N GLY A 21 8.27 9.53 11.64
CA GLY A 21 9.14 9.69 10.48
C GLY A 21 9.78 8.38 10.06
N ALA A 22 10.36 7.62 11.01
CA ALA A 22 11.02 6.36 10.72
C ALA A 22 10.05 5.25 10.32
N SER A 23 8.90 5.13 10.98
CA SER A 23 7.87 4.14 10.63
C SER A 23 7.27 4.41 9.24
N THR A 24 6.99 5.67 8.93
CA THR A 24 6.48 6.05 7.60
C THR A 24 7.51 5.77 6.50
N ARG A 25 8.78 6.10 6.73
CA ARG A 25 9.88 5.78 5.79
C ARG A 25 10.02 4.28 5.57
N ARG A 26 10.04 3.48 6.65
CA ARG A 26 10.13 2.01 6.55
C ARG A 26 8.95 1.42 5.79
N ALA A 27 7.73 1.91 6.03
CA ALA A 27 6.55 1.48 5.30
C ALA A 27 6.68 1.82 3.80
N TYR A 28 7.13 3.03 3.47
CA TYR A 28 7.28 3.47 2.08
C TYR A 28 8.34 2.65 1.34
N ASP A 29 9.49 2.42 1.96
CA ASP A 29 10.54 1.56 1.39
C ASP A 29 10.05 0.13 1.16
N THR A 30 9.21 -0.38 2.07
CA THR A 30 8.63 -1.72 1.93
C THR A 30 7.74 -1.80 0.69
N TYR A 31 6.79 -0.89 0.53
CA TYR A 31 5.89 -0.91 -0.62
C TYR A 31 6.60 -0.60 -1.93
N ARG A 32 7.63 0.27 -1.91
CA ARG A 32 8.51 0.49 -3.05
C ARG A 32 9.19 -0.80 -3.49
N LYS A 33 9.80 -1.54 -2.57
CA LYS A 33 10.47 -2.81 -2.88
C LYS A 33 9.48 -3.83 -3.43
N GLN A 34 8.32 -3.96 -2.80
CA GLN A 34 7.26 -4.85 -3.27
C GLN A 34 6.80 -4.51 -4.69
N PHE A 35 6.67 -3.23 -5.03
CA PHE A 35 6.33 -2.83 -6.40
C PHE A 35 7.41 -3.20 -7.41
N VAL A 36 8.68 -2.97 -7.11
CA VAL A 36 9.79 -3.38 -7.99
C VAL A 36 9.81 -4.89 -8.18
N SER A 37 9.65 -5.67 -7.11
CA SER A 37 9.57 -7.13 -7.19
C SER A 37 8.35 -7.59 -8.00
N PHE A 38 7.21 -6.90 -7.89
CA PHE A 38 6.02 -7.18 -8.70
C PHE A 38 6.27 -6.95 -10.19
N LEU A 39 6.92 -5.84 -10.57
CA LEU A 39 7.29 -5.57 -11.96
C LEU A 39 8.26 -6.64 -12.51
N GLN A 40 9.20 -7.09 -11.68
CA GLN A 40 10.10 -8.19 -12.05
C GLN A 40 9.35 -9.50 -12.30
N ALA A 41 8.43 -9.87 -11.41
CA ALA A 41 7.70 -11.13 -11.49
C ALA A 41 6.64 -11.16 -12.61
N HIS A 42 5.93 -10.05 -12.84
CA HIS A 42 4.72 -10.04 -13.68
C HIS A 42 4.84 -9.25 -14.98
N LYS A 43 5.85 -8.39 -15.11
CA LYS A 43 6.01 -7.48 -16.26
C LYS A 43 7.36 -7.66 -16.97
N GLY A 44 8.03 -8.79 -16.77
CA GLY A 44 9.32 -9.08 -17.41
C GLY A 44 10.47 -8.18 -16.95
N GLY A 45 10.35 -7.55 -15.77
CA GLY A 45 11.42 -6.70 -15.23
C GLY A 45 11.55 -5.35 -15.92
N ILE A 46 10.45 -4.78 -16.42
CA ILE A 46 10.46 -3.40 -16.91
C ILE A 46 11.02 -2.45 -15.84
N ALA A 47 11.71 -1.41 -16.32
CA ALA A 47 12.27 -0.40 -15.45
C ALA A 47 11.15 0.34 -14.71
N LEU A 48 11.44 0.77 -13.48
CA LEU A 48 10.50 1.58 -12.70
C LEU A 48 10.07 2.86 -13.45
N GLU A 49 10.92 3.38 -14.33
CA GLU A 49 10.65 4.60 -15.11
C GLU A 49 9.69 4.39 -16.27
N THR A 50 9.56 3.15 -16.74
CA THR A 50 8.62 2.78 -17.80
C THR A 50 7.30 2.25 -17.24
N ALA A 51 7.16 2.21 -15.91
CA ALA A 51 5.94 1.74 -15.26
C ALA A 51 4.76 2.67 -15.59
N SER A 52 3.70 2.07 -16.09
CA SER A 52 2.47 2.74 -16.51
C SER A 52 1.46 2.85 -15.36
N ALA A 53 0.36 3.58 -15.62
CA ALA A 53 -0.80 3.60 -14.73
C ALA A 53 -1.43 2.21 -14.57
N ASP A 54 -1.41 1.39 -15.62
CA ASP A 54 -1.92 0.02 -15.59
C ASP A 54 -1.06 -0.86 -14.69
N ASP A 55 0.27 -0.71 -14.72
CA ASP A 55 1.16 -1.47 -13.82
C ASP A 55 0.93 -1.12 -12.35
N CYS A 56 0.66 0.15 -12.06
CA CYS A 56 0.25 0.57 -10.72
C CYS A 56 -1.10 -0.06 -10.33
N THR A 57 -2.06 -0.07 -11.26
CA THR A 57 -3.40 -0.63 -11.05
C THR A 57 -3.34 -2.12 -10.78
N ASP A 58 -2.58 -2.87 -11.58
CA ASP A 58 -2.38 -4.31 -11.42
C ASP A 58 -1.73 -4.64 -10.08
N PHE A 59 -0.74 -3.85 -9.64
CA PHE A 59 -0.13 -4.01 -8.33
C PHE A 59 -1.13 -3.84 -7.18
N PHE A 60 -1.97 -2.80 -7.23
CA PHE A 60 -3.00 -2.59 -6.21
C PHE A 60 -4.12 -3.62 -6.28
N HIS A 61 -4.48 -4.07 -7.49
CA HIS A 61 -5.41 -5.18 -7.67
C HIS A 61 -4.88 -6.44 -6.97
N HIS A 62 -3.62 -6.79 -7.20
CA HIS A 62 -2.97 -7.92 -6.55
C HIS A 62 -3.01 -7.82 -5.01
N PHE A 63 -2.90 -6.62 -4.45
CA PHE A 63 -3.05 -6.41 -3.00
C PHE A 63 -4.47 -6.72 -2.52
N TYR A 64 -5.49 -6.26 -3.25
CA TYR A 64 -6.88 -6.58 -2.92
C TYR A 64 -7.16 -8.08 -3.01
N THR A 65 -6.68 -8.76 -4.05
CA THR A 65 -6.83 -10.21 -4.23
C THR A 65 -6.14 -11.01 -3.11
N ASN A 66 -5.01 -10.51 -2.61
CA ASN A 66 -4.33 -11.09 -1.44
C ASN A 66 -4.94 -10.68 -0.08
N GLY A 67 -6.14 -10.09 -0.07
CA GLY A 67 -6.86 -9.73 1.15
C GLY A 67 -6.24 -8.55 1.93
N LYS A 68 -5.41 -7.71 1.30
CA LYS A 68 -4.88 -6.52 1.97
C LYS A 68 -6.00 -5.52 2.21
N LYS A 69 -6.00 -4.91 3.40
CA LYS A 69 -7.01 -3.92 3.79
C LYS A 69 -6.82 -2.61 3.02
N ALA A 70 -7.92 -1.88 2.78
CA ALA A 70 -7.90 -0.59 2.09
C ALA A 70 -6.86 0.39 2.67
N ARG A 71 -6.76 0.49 4.00
CA ARG A 71 -5.76 1.34 4.67
C ARG A 71 -4.31 0.98 4.29
N THR A 72 -4.00 -0.30 4.10
CA THR A 72 -2.68 -0.77 3.66
C THR A 72 -2.40 -0.32 2.23
N ILE A 73 -3.41 -0.41 1.37
CA ILE A 73 -3.35 -0.01 -0.04
C ILE A 73 -3.20 1.50 -0.17
N ASP A 74 -3.87 2.30 0.66
CA ASP A 74 -3.70 3.76 0.70
C ASP A 74 -2.25 4.17 1.05
N VAL A 75 -1.62 3.46 1.99
CA VAL A 75 -0.22 3.68 2.34
C VAL A 75 0.69 3.27 1.17
N ALA A 76 0.45 2.13 0.54
CA ALA A 76 1.20 1.68 -0.64
C ALA A 76 1.10 2.69 -1.79
N LYS A 77 -0.10 3.21 -2.03
CA LYS A 77 -0.33 4.26 -3.02
C LYS A 77 0.44 5.53 -2.72
N SER A 78 0.37 6.00 -1.47
CA SER A 78 1.13 7.18 -1.05
C SER A 78 2.64 6.98 -1.21
N ALA A 79 3.15 5.77 -0.97
CA ALA A 79 4.53 5.41 -1.19
C ALA A 79 4.91 5.46 -2.68
N LEU A 80 4.06 4.95 -3.58
CA LEU A 80 4.32 5.01 -5.03
C LEU A 80 4.26 6.43 -5.57
N VAL A 81 3.29 7.25 -5.11
CA VAL A 81 3.24 8.67 -5.48
C VAL A 81 4.53 9.38 -5.10
N ALA A 82 5.01 9.19 -3.86
CA ALA A 82 6.27 9.75 -3.41
C ALA A 82 7.47 9.24 -4.22
N LEU A 83 7.49 7.95 -4.56
CA LEU A 83 8.54 7.34 -5.39
C LEU A 83 8.63 7.98 -6.78
N PHE A 84 7.51 8.11 -7.48
CA PHE A 84 7.48 8.69 -8.82
C PHE A 84 7.77 10.19 -8.80
N ASN A 85 7.30 10.92 -7.78
CA ASN A 85 7.66 12.32 -7.60
C ASN A 85 9.17 12.51 -7.36
N ASN A 86 9.78 11.65 -6.53
CA ASN A 86 11.23 11.67 -6.30
C ASN A 86 12.03 11.37 -7.59
N LYS A 87 11.48 10.55 -8.48
CA LYS A 87 12.03 10.28 -9.81
C LYS A 87 11.64 11.29 -10.89
N ARG A 88 10.87 12.33 -10.53
CA ARG A 88 10.37 13.37 -11.45
C ARG A 88 9.59 12.81 -12.64
N ILE A 89 8.84 11.72 -12.44
CA ILE A 89 8.01 11.13 -13.48
C ILE A 89 6.68 11.88 -13.55
N THR A 90 6.41 12.47 -14.72
CA THR A 90 5.19 13.23 -15.00
C THR A 90 4.59 12.80 -16.35
N PRO A 91 3.27 12.51 -16.42
CA PRO A 91 2.33 12.44 -15.30
C PRO A 91 2.64 11.29 -14.32
N ASN A 92 2.28 11.44 -13.04
CA ASN A 92 2.54 10.41 -12.04
C ASN A 92 1.57 9.22 -12.22
N PRO A 93 2.05 8.03 -12.59
CA PRO A 93 1.18 6.90 -12.92
C PRO A 93 0.37 6.40 -11.72
N ALA A 94 0.88 6.55 -10.48
CA ALA A 94 0.15 6.18 -9.27
C ALA A 94 -1.02 7.14 -8.94
N GLN A 95 -1.14 8.27 -9.65
CA GLN A 95 -2.20 9.25 -9.45
C GLN A 95 -3.31 9.19 -10.50
N ASP A 96 -3.21 8.29 -11.48
CA ASP A 96 -4.15 8.18 -12.59
C ASP A 96 -5.63 8.10 -12.15
N ALA A 97 -6.50 8.78 -12.89
CA ALA A 97 -7.92 8.91 -12.55
C ALA A 97 -8.71 7.62 -12.83
N ASN A 98 -8.35 6.87 -13.87
CA ASN A 98 -9.01 5.61 -14.21
C ASN A 98 -8.62 4.53 -13.21
N ALA A 99 -7.34 4.45 -12.85
CA ALA A 99 -6.83 3.60 -11.78
C ALA A 99 -7.58 3.85 -10.45
N ARG A 100 -7.81 5.12 -10.10
CA ARG A 100 -8.60 5.49 -8.90
C ARG A 100 -10.03 4.95 -8.96
N ARG A 101 -10.74 5.16 -10.06
CA ARG A 101 -12.12 4.69 -10.24
C ARG A 101 -12.20 3.17 -10.14
N TYR A 102 -11.26 2.48 -10.75
CA TYR A 102 -11.15 1.03 -10.70
C TYR A 102 -11.01 0.50 -9.28
N LEU A 103 -10.06 1.04 -8.49
CA LEU A 103 -9.83 0.58 -7.12
C LEU A 103 -11.03 0.82 -6.19
N VAL A 104 -11.75 1.94 -6.39
CA VAL A 104 -13.01 2.20 -5.67
C VAL A 104 -14.07 1.16 -6.04
N GLY A 105 -14.17 0.81 -7.33
CA GLY A 105 -15.05 -0.26 -7.80
C GLY A 105 -14.71 -1.61 -7.17
N LEU A 106 -13.42 -1.98 -7.18
CA LEU A 106 -12.91 -3.23 -6.60
C LEU A 106 -13.18 -3.32 -5.09
N GLN A 107 -12.97 -2.24 -4.35
CA GLN A 107 -13.28 -2.18 -2.93
C GLN A 107 -14.77 -2.42 -2.65
N LYS A 108 -15.67 -1.80 -3.43
CA LYS A 108 -17.12 -1.99 -3.31
C LYS A 108 -17.53 -3.41 -3.67
N PHE A 109 -17.00 -3.95 -4.76
CA PHE A 109 -17.25 -5.31 -5.20
C PHE A 109 -16.87 -6.32 -4.11
N ASN A 110 -15.67 -6.21 -3.54
CA ASN A 110 -15.22 -7.13 -2.49
C ASN A 110 -16.08 -7.02 -1.22
N LYS A 111 -16.52 -5.82 -0.84
CA LYS A 111 -17.42 -5.65 0.32
C LYS A 111 -18.76 -6.35 0.12
N ASN A 112 -19.35 -6.24 -1.07
CA ASN A 112 -20.65 -6.86 -1.37
C ASN A 112 -20.54 -8.39 -1.40
N ASN A 113 -19.47 -8.96 -1.97
CA ASN A 113 -19.28 -10.42 -1.98
C ASN A 113 -19.06 -11.00 -0.57
N VAL A 114 -18.37 -10.29 0.31
CA VAL A 114 -18.22 -10.70 1.72
C VAL A 114 -19.55 -10.63 2.48
N ASP A 115 -20.42 -9.67 2.15
CA ASP A 115 -21.78 -9.58 2.72
C ASP A 115 -22.66 -10.73 2.22
N GLU A 116 -22.62 -11.03 0.92
CA GLU A 116 -23.33 -12.16 0.30
C GLU A 116 -22.85 -13.52 0.85
N GLU A 117 -21.54 -13.74 1.02
CA GLU A 117 -21.01 -14.95 1.65
C GLU A 117 -21.46 -15.10 3.11
N LYS A 118 -21.58 -13.98 3.84
CA LYS A 118 -22.14 -13.99 5.21
C LYS A 118 -23.65 -14.16 5.26
N LYS A 119 -24.37 -13.76 4.21
CA LYS A 119 -25.82 -13.96 4.06
C LYS A 119 -26.17 -15.32 3.50
N ALA A 120 -25.24 -16.01 2.86
CA ALA A 120 -25.37 -17.40 2.50
C ALA A 120 -25.46 -18.23 3.79
N HIS A 121 -26.69 -18.42 4.28
CA HIS A 121 -26.97 -19.35 5.35
C HIS A 121 -26.37 -20.72 4.96
N PRO A 122 -25.72 -21.44 5.89
CA PRO A 122 -25.33 -22.81 5.62
C PRO A 122 -26.63 -23.56 5.32
N LEU A 123 -26.79 -24.02 4.08
CA LEU A 123 -27.83 -24.97 3.73
C LEU A 123 -27.52 -26.23 4.52
N THR A 124 -28.06 -26.33 5.73
CA THR A 124 -28.20 -27.61 6.42
C THR A 124 -29.16 -28.42 5.58
N VAL A 125 -28.60 -29.18 4.65
CA VAL A 125 -29.23 -30.34 4.04
C VAL A 125 -29.49 -31.30 5.17
N GLN A 126 -30.66 -31.19 5.81
CA GLN A 126 -31.20 -32.26 6.63
C GLN A 126 -31.66 -33.36 5.67
N ASN A 127 -30.72 -34.24 5.34
CA ASN A 127 -31.09 -35.58 4.89
C ASN A 127 -31.52 -36.37 6.13
N ARG A 128 -32.83 -36.59 6.26
CA ARG A 128 -33.50 -37.89 6.47
C ARG A 128 -34.79 -37.76 7.27
#